data_AF-U3B5U5-F1
#
_entry.id   AF-U3B5U5-F1
#
_cell.length_a   1.000
_cell.length_b   1.000
_cell.length_c   1.000
_cell.angle_alpha   90.00
_cell.angle_beta   90.00
_cell.angle_gamma   90.00
#
_symmetry.space_group_name_H-M   'P 1'
#
loop_
_entity.id
_entity.type
_entity.pdbx_description
1 polymer ?
#
loop_
_entity_poly.entity_id
_entity_poly.type
_entity_poly.pdbx_seq_one_letter_code
_entity_poly.pdbx_strand_id
1 'polypeptide(L)' 'MSKCLTKNDVQKILNISKTTLERWIKKGCFIPGTQFGENSVRFRESEVSEYLDRVFAGEERTTVTTDIKNKRCA' A
#
# COMPACT_ATOMS: atom_id res chain seq x y z
N MET A 1 -3.19 -6.49 18.01
CA MET A 1 -2.38 -5.26 17.81
C MET A 1 -2.35 -4.97 16.32
N SER A 2 -2.84 -3.80 15.88
CA SER A 2 -2.83 -3.43 14.47
C SER A 2 -1.41 -3.04 14.06
N LYS A 3 -0.71 -3.95 13.36
CA LYS A 3 0.68 -3.74 12.94
C LYS A 3 0.74 -2.83 11.72
N CYS A 4 1.65 -1.85 11.79
CA CYS A 4 1.84 -0.82 10.77
C CYS A 4 3.24 -0.94 10.17
N LEU A 5 3.32 -1.02 8.85
CA LEU A 5 4.54 -1.13 8.06
C LEU A 5 5.06 0.27 7.66
N THR A 6 6.38 0.42 7.62
CA THR A 6 7.03 1.61 7.05
C THR A 6 7.11 1.51 5.52
N LYS A 7 7.43 2.63 4.86
CA LYS A 7 7.83 2.61 3.43
C LYS A 7 8.97 1.62 3.15
N ASN A 8 9.92 1.46 4.08
CA ASN A 8 11.06 0.56 3.89
C ASN A 8 10.63 -0.92 3.98
N ASP A 9 9.71 -1.25 4.89
CA ASP A 9 9.17 -2.61 5.00
C ASP A 9 8.41 -2.98 3.72
N VAL A 10 7.56 -2.07 3.23
CA VAL A 10 6.81 -2.27 1.99
C VAL A 10 7.74 -2.44 0.78
N GLN A 11 8.82 -1.67 0.68
CA GLN A 11 9.83 -1.83 -0.37
C GLN A 11 10.50 -3.22 -0.34
N LYS A 12 10.83 -3.71 0.86
CA LYS A 12 11.43 -5.04 1.03
C LYS A 12 10.45 -6.15 0.66
N ILE A 13 9.19 -6.03 1.08
CA ILE A 13 8.14 -7.02 0.79
C ILE A 13 7.87 -7.12 -0.72
N LEU A 14 7.76 -5.97 -1.39
CA LEU A 14 7.49 -5.90 -2.84
C LEU A 14 8.76 -6.10 -3.68
N ASN A 15 9.94 -6.08 -3.07
CA ASN A 15 11.24 -6.07 -3.73
C ASN A 15 11.34 -4.97 -4.83
N ILE A 16 10.95 -3.74 -4.49
CA ILE A 16 10.98 -2.58 -5.40
C ILE A 16 11.76 -1.42 -4.79
N SER A 17 12.28 -0.55 -5.66
CA SER A 17 12.92 0.69 -5.23
C SER A 17 11.92 1.67 -4.59
N LYS A 18 12.42 2.54 -3.71
CA LYS A 18 11.66 3.68 -3.16
C LYS A 18 10.98 4.50 -4.26
N THR A 19 11.71 4.83 -5.32
CA THR A 19 11.20 5.62 -6.44
C THR A 19 10.05 4.93 -7.15
N THR A 20 10.12 3.60 -7.32
CA THR A 20 9.03 2.81 -7.91
C THR A 20 7.80 2.83 -7.01
N LEU A 21 7.96 2.61 -5.70
CA LEU A 21 6.86 2.66 -4.74
C LEU A 21 6.18 4.04 -4.74
N GLU A 22 6.94 5.12 -4.71
CA GLU A 22 6.39 6.48 -4.71
C GLU A 22 5.66 6.82 -6.02
N ARG A 23 6.18 6.34 -7.17
CA ARG A 23 5.47 6.45 -8.45
C ARG A 23 4.16 5.67 -8.46
N TRP A 24 4.14 4.46 -7.89
CA TRP A 24 2.92 3.66 -7.83
C TRP A 24 1.86 4.31 -6.96
N ILE A 25 2.25 4.85 -5.80
CA ILE A 25 1.34 5.61 -4.93
C ILE A 25 0.80 6.84 -5.68
N LYS A 26 1.67 7.61 -6.36
CA LYS A 26 1.26 8.80 -7.12
C LYS A 26 0.32 8.45 -8.29
N LYS A 27 0.50 7.29 -8.92
CA LYS A 27 -0.34 6.80 -10.02
C LYS A 27 -1.62 6.10 -9.55
N GLY A 28 -1.82 5.90 -8.24
CA GLY A 28 -2.94 5.12 -7.72
C GLY A 28 -2.84 3.63 -7.99
N CYS A 29 -1.65 3.11 -8.30
CA CYS A 29 -1.39 1.68 -8.49
C CYS A 29 -1.02 0.97 -7.18
N PHE A 30 -0.89 1.69 -6.07
CA PHE A 30 -0.63 1.13 -4.74
C PHE A 30 -1.40 1.92 -3.67
N ILE A 31 -1.72 1.24 -2.56
CA ILE A 31 -2.49 1.82 -1.46
C ILE A 31 -1.82 3.08 -0.88
N PRO A 32 -2.58 4.16 -0.64
CA PRO A 32 -2.02 5.35 0.01
C PRO A 32 -1.70 5.03 1.47
N GLY A 33 -0.51 5.39 1.94
CA GLY A 33 -0.19 5.27 3.36
C GLY A 33 -0.85 6.38 4.18
N THR A 34 -1.02 6.15 5.48
CA THR A 34 -1.48 7.15 6.44
C THR A 34 -0.29 7.96 6.93
N GLN A 35 -0.41 9.29 6.90
CA GLN A 35 0.60 10.20 7.42
C GLN A 35 0.44 10.33 8.95
N PHE A 36 1.48 9.95 9.69
CA PHE A 36 1.55 10.01 11.16
C PHE A 36 2.39 11.21 11.66
N GLY A 37 2.97 11.99 10.76
CA GLY A 37 3.79 13.17 11.07
C GLY A 37 4.47 13.72 9.82
N GLU A 38 5.36 14.70 10.00
CA GLU A 38 5.94 15.50 8.91
C GLU A 38 6.67 14.65 7.84
N ASN A 39 7.22 13.48 8.21
CA ASN A 39 7.89 12.56 7.29
C ASN A 39 7.62 11.07 7.54
N SER A 40 6.59 10.73 8.33
CA SER A 40 6.28 9.34 8.67
C SER A 40 5.01 8.89 7.98
N VAL A 41 5.15 8.10 6.92
CA VAL A 41 4.04 7.40 6.26
C VAL A 41 4.03 5.94 6.69
N ARG A 42 2.89 5.46 7.16
CA ARG A 42 2.67 4.08 7.60
C ARG A 42 1.56 3.42 6.79
N PHE A 43 1.69 2.12 6.58
CA PHE A 43 0.71 1.28 5.87
C PHE A 43 0.19 0.23 6.84
N ARG A 44 -1.11 -0.05 6.86
CA ARG A 44 -1.60 -1.16 7.69
C ARG A 44 -1.15 -2.46 7.04
N GLU A 45 -0.60 -3.37 7.84
CA GLU A 45 -0.11 -4.66 7.33
C GLU A 45 -1.24 -5.46 6.65
N SER A 46 -2.46 -5.41 7.21
CA SER A 46 -3.64 -6.07 6.64
C SER A 46 -3.96 -5.62 5.21
N GLU A 47 -3.83 -4.33 4.94
CA GLU A 47 -4.13 -3.76 3.61
C GLU A 47 -3.04 -4.07 2.60
N VAL A 48 -1.77 -4.10 3.05
CA VAL A 48 -0.66 -4.52 2.20
C VAL A 48 -0.79 -6.01 1.85
N SER A 49 -1.15 -6.85 2.82
CA SER A 49 -1.41 -8.28 2.57
C SER A 49 -2.57 -8.47 1.59
N GLU A 50 -3.71 -7.82 1.85
CA GLU A 50 -4.88 -7.90 0.96
C GLU A 50 -4.54 -7.44 -0.46
N TYR A 51 -3.79 -6.34 -0.59
CA TYR A 51 -3.34 -5.87 -1.89
C TYR A 51 -2.49 -6.92 -2.61
N LEU A 52 -1.53 -7.53 -1.92
CA LEU A 52 -0.65 -8.55 -2.50
C LEU A 52 -1.46 -9.77 -2.95
N ASP A 53 -2.30 -10.31 -2.07
CA ASP A 53 -3.09 -11.51 -2.35
C ASP A 53 -3.94 -11.34 -3.61
N ARG A 54 -4.60 -10.18 -3.76
CA ARG A 54 -5.44 -9.85 -4.91
C ARG A 54 -4.64 -9.62 -6.19
N VAL A 55 -3.51 -8.91 -6.09
CA VAL A 55 -2.63 -8.70 -7.25
C VAL A 55 -1.99 -10.01 -7.71
N PHE A 56 -1.66 -10.92 -6.79
CA PHE A 56 -1.19 -12.27 -7.12
C PHE A 56 -2.30 -13.15 -7.72
N ALA A 57 -3.56 -12.96 -7.30
CA ALA A 57 -4.71 -13.60 -7.92
C ALA A 57 -5.01 -13.08 -9.35
N GLY A 58 -4.26 -12.08 -9.83
CA GLY A 58 -4.38 -11.52 -11.18
C GLY A 58 -5.29 -10.31 -11.28
N GLU A 59 -5.74 -9.75 -10.16
CA GLU A 59 -6.54 -8.53 -10.18
C GLU A 59 -5.72 -7.30 -10.58
N GLU A 60 -6.39 -6.35 -11.21
CA GLU A 60 -5.75 -5.12 -11.66
C GLU A 60 -5.44 -4.19 -10.47
N ARG A 61 -4.20 -3.70 -10.42
CA ARG A 61 -3.67 -2.97 -9.25
C ARG A 61 -4.47 -1.72 -8.90
N THR A 62 -5.01 -1.00 -9.88
CA THR A 62 -5.78 0.23 -9.62
C THR A 62 -7.14 -0.08 -9.00
N THR A 63 -7.79 -1.17 -9.44
CA THR A 63 -9.05 -1.66 -8.87
C THR A 63 -8.87 -2.07 -7.42
N VAL A 64 -7.85 -2.88 -7.12
CA VAL A 64 -7.54 -3.32 -5.74
C VAL A 64 -7.23 -2.13 -4.84
N THR A 65 -6.41 -1.19 -5.34
CA THR A 65 -6.06 0.04 -4.60
C THR A 65 -7.29 0.88 -4.27
N THR A 66 -8.21 1.02 -5.22
CA THR A 66 -9.44 1.81 -5.07
C THR A 66 -10.40 1.15 -4.08
N ASP A 67 -10.56 -0.17 -4.16
CA ASP A 67 -11.43 -0.92 -3.25
C ASP A 67 -10.95 -0.81 -1.79
N ILE A 68 -9.66 -1.03 -1.54
CA ILE A 68 -9.07 -0.87 -0.20
C ILE A 68 -9.22 0.58 0.29
N LYS A 69 -9.06 1.57 -0.59
CA LYS A 69 -9.27 2.97 -0.24
C LYS A 69 -10.73 3.24 0.17
N ASN A 70 -11.70 2.69 -0.55
CA ASN A 70 -13.13 2.86 -0.23
C ASN A 70 -13.49 2.22 1.11
N LYS A 71 -12.93 1.04 1.42
CA LYS A 71 -13.11 0.37 2.73
C LYS A 71 -12.63 1.20 3.92
N ARG A 72 -11.69 2.14 3.73
CA ARG A 72 -11.25 3.04 4.81
C ARG A 72 -12.23 4.16 5.12
N CYS A 73 -13.09 4.53 4.17
CA CYS A 73 -14.04 5.64 4.31
C CYS A 73 -15.46 5.19 4.71
N ALA A 74 -15.71 3.87 4.68
CA ALA A 74 -16.94 3.25 5.19
C ALA A 74 -16.79 2.92 6.69
#